data_AF-A0AA36XN56-F1
#
_entry.id   AF-A0AA36XN56-F1
#
_cell.length_a   1.000
_cell.length_b   1.000
_cell.length_c   1.000
_cell.angle_alpha   90.00
_cell.angle_beta   90.00
_cell.angle_gamma   90.00
#
_symmetry.space_group_name_H-M   'P 1'
#
loop_
_entity.id
_entity.type
_entity.pdbx_description
1 polymer ?
#
loop_
_entity_poly.entity_id
_entity_poly.type
_entity_poly.pdbx_seq_one_letter_code
_entity_poly.pdbx_strand_id
1 'polypeptide(L)'
;MNEQQLASIERKNTWLYELVEVEFPTPESLKGRDVYFKTLEKATYQVVNKDTLLESDSEFNPDDIFLVDFHRLTIMFSILQSQRWEQQYDKDMIIEYLTQIILTPDFELYVGFKSGVSIGAAIVSHLEGNTLISDVAVSESKYKSSFVADLAKRLSTEQKLLDSVVIEN
;
A
#
# COMPACT_ATOMS: atom_id res chain seq x y z
N MET A 1 17.68 -8.15 -4.81
CA MET A 1 16.38 -8.60 -5.33
C MET A 1 16.60 -9.35 -6.63
N ASN A 2 15.77 -10.33 -6.93
CA ASN A 2 15.78 -11.06 -8.20
C ASN A 2 14.86 -10.39 -9.24
N GLU A 3 14.83 -10.92 -10.46
CA GLU A 3 14.02 -10.43 -11.57
C GLU A 3 12.52 -10.40 -11.25
N GLN A 4 12.00 -11.45 -10.61
CA GLN A 4 10.58 -11.57 -10.24
C GLN A 4 10.16 -10.53 -9.20
N GLN A 5 11.02 -10.25 -8.22
CA GLN A 5 10.79 -9.24 -7.18
C GLN A 5 10.78 -7.83 -7.79
N LEU A 6 11.67 -7.56 -8.75
CA LEU A 6 11.68 -6.30 -9.52
C LEU A 6 10.42 -6.16 -10.38
N ALA A 7 10.04 -7.22 -11.10
CA ALA A 7 8.83 -7.25 -11.92
C ALA A 7 7.56 -7.01 -11.09
N SER A 8 7.50 -7.49 -9.85
CA SER A 8 6.37 -7.23 -8.93
C SER A 8 6.22 -5.74 -8.62
N ILE A 9 7.34 -5.05 -8.36
CA ILE A 9 7.37 -3.60 -8.10
C ILE A 9 6.98 -2.82 -9.35
N GLU A 10 7.56 -3.17 -10.51
CA GLU A 10 7.28 -2.52 -11.79
C GLU A 10 5.81 -2.68 -12.20
N ARG A 11 5.23 -3.86 -12.00
CA ARG A 11 3.82 -4.14 -12.28
C ARG A 11 2.89 -3.27 -11.42
N LYS A 12 3.17 -3.15 -10.12
CA LYS A 12 2.43 -2.25 -9.20
C LYS A 12 2.54 -0.79 -9.63
N ASN A 13 3.75 -0.34 -9.94
CA ASN A 13 3.97 1.04 -10.36
C ASN A 13 3.31 1.34 -11.71
N THR A 14 3.35 0.40 -12.67
CA THR A 14 2.67 0.56 -13.97
C THR A 14 1.17 0.72 -13.79
N TRP A 15 0.55 -0.15 -12.98
CA TRP A 15 -0.88 -0.06 -12.67
C TRP A 15 -1.28 1.28 -12.05
N LEU A 16 -0.50 1.79 -11.10
CA LEU A 16 -0.75 3.11 -10.52
C LEU A 16 -0.61 4.23 -11.56
N TYR A 17 0.42 4.17 -12.42
CA TYR A 17 0.63 5.16 -13.46
C TYR A 17 -0.56 5.28 -14.43
N GLU A 18 -1.15 4.14 -14.77
CA GLU A 18 -2.25 3.99 -15.73
C GLU A 18 -3.60 4.49 -15.20
N LEU A 19 -3.75 4.76 -13.89
CA LEU A 19 -5.01 5.25 -13.30
C LEU A 19 -5.57 6.51 -13.97
N VAL A 20 -4.69 7.32 -14.56
CA VAL A 20 -5.04 8.59 -15.22
C VAL A 20 -4.76 8.58 -16.72
N GLU A 21 -4.38 7.44 -17.29
CA GLU A 21 -4.24 7.24 -18.74
C GLU A 21 -5.62 6.95 -19.36
N VAL A 22 -6.52 7.91 -19.20
CA VAL A 22 -7.91 7.86 -19.66
C VAL A 22 -8.20 9.02 -20.62
N GLU A 23 -9.36 9.02 -21.27
CA GLU A 23 -9.71 10.02 -22.29
C GLU A 23 -9.75 11.46 -21.73
N PHE A 24 -10.17 11.61 -20.46
CA PHE A 24 -10.36 12.92 -19.82
C PHE A 24 -9.89 12.92 -18.35
N PRO A 25 -8.59 12.85 -18.06
CA PRO A 25 -8.10 12.95 -16.69
C PRO A 25 -8.23 14.38 -16.16
N THR A 26 -8.45 14.54 -14.86
CA THR A 26 -8.44 15.86 -14.24
C THR A 26 -6.99 16.37 -14.13
N PRO A 27 -6.76 17.70 -14.24
CA PRO A 27 -5.43 18.28 -13.98
C PRO A 27 -4.88 17.91 -12.60
N GLU A 28 -5.75 17.81 -11.60
CA GLU A 28 -5.41 17.45 -10.22
C GLU A 28 -4.92 16.01 -10.12
N SER A 29 -5.58 15.04 -10.76
CA SER A 29 -5.15 13.64 -10.74
C SER A 29 -3.83 13.45 -11.50
N LEU A 30 -3.61 14.17 -12.61
CA LEU A 30 -2.30 14.20 -13.29
C LEU A 30 -1.20 14.73 -12.37
N LYS A 31 -1.48 15.82 -11.65
CA LYS A 31 -0.54 16.39 -10.69
C LYS A 31 -0.27 15.45 -9.52
N GLY A 32 -1.30 14.78 -9.00
CA GLY A 32 -1.19 13.77 -7.95
C GLY A 32 -0.32 12.60 -8.36
N ARG A 33 -0.45 12.12 -9.61
CA ARG A 33 0.47 11.12 -10.17
C ARG A 33 1.91 11.61 -10.15
N ASP A 34 2.19 12.81 -10.65
CA ASP A 34 3.57 13.34 -10.67
C ASP A 34 4.18 13.43 -9.25
N VAL A 35 3.38 13.90 -8.28
CA VAL A 35 3.77 13.98 -6.87
C VAL A 35 4.02 12.58 -6.29
N TYR A 36 3.17 11.61 -6.63
CA TYR A 36 3.30 10.23 -6.19
C TYR A 36 4.59 9.58 -6.71
N PHE A 37 4.85 9.65 -8.02
CA PHE A 37 6.02 9.02 -8.64
C PHE A 37 7.34 9.67 -8.24
N LYS A 38 7.35 10.98 -7.95
CA LYS A 38 8.53 11.65 -7.38
C LYS A 38 8.91 11.09 -6.01
N THR A 39 7.95 10.63 -5.21
CA THR A 39 8.23 9.97 -3.94
C THR A 39 8.81 8.57 -4.14
N LEU A 40 8.39 7.85 -5.18
CA LEU A 40 8.92 6.52 -5.50
C LEU A 40 10.41 6.52 -5.88
N GLU A 41 10.94 7.62 -6.40
CA GLU A 41 12.39 7.76 -6.68
C GLU A 41 13.27 7.56 -5.42
N LYS A 42 12.69 7.74 -4.24
CA LYS A 42 13.38 7.57 -2.94
C LYS A 42 13.02 6.28 -2.24
N ALA A 43 12.13 5.47 -2.81
CA ALA A 43 11.68 4.23 -2.21
C ALA A 43 12.83 3.24 -2.11
N THR A 44 12.90 2.53 -0.98
CA THR A 44 13.87 1.44 -0.81
C THR A 44 13.11 0.14 -0.60
N TYR A 45 13.72 -0.98 -1.00
CA TYR A 45 13.07 -2.28 -0.95
C TYR A 45 13.91 -3.27 -0.16
N GLN A 46 13.27 -4.05 0.69
CA GLN A 46 13.88 -5.14 1.43
C GLN A 46 13.14 -6.45 1.16
N VAL A 47 13.89 -7.54 1.11
CA VAL A 47 13.34 -8.89 0.97
C VAL A 47 13.49 -9.59 2.31
N VAL A 48 12.39 -10.13 2.83
CA VAL A 48 12.35 -10.88 4.07
C VAL A 48 11.63 -12.22 3.86
N ASN A 49 11.92 -13.18 4.72
CA ASN A 49 11.14 -14.41 4.79
C ASN A 49 9.84 -14.14 5.55
N LYS A 50 8.73 -14.76 5.14
CA LYS A 50 7.45 -14.65 5.85
C LYS A 50 7.56 -14.94 7.36
N ASP A 51 8.36 -15.93 7.75
CA ASP A 51 8.49 -16.37 9.14
C ASP A 51 9.01 -15.24 10.03
N THR A 52 9.91 -14.40 9.50
CA THR A 52 10.41 -13.20 10.19
C THR A 52 9.29 -12.20 10.53
N LEU A 53 8.30 -12.05 9.65
CA LEU A 53 7.16 -11.18 9.89
C LEU A 53 6.14 -11.82 10.83
N LEU A 54 5.95 -13.13 10.72
CA LEU A 54 5.00 -13.87 11.56
C LEU A 54 5.46 -13.99 13.01
N GLU A 55 6.77 -14.06 13.25
CA GLU A 55 7.39 -14.08 14.58
C GLU A 55 7.48 -12.70 15.25
N SER A 56 7.31 -11.61 14.50
CA SER A 56 7.36 -10.25 15.05
C SER A 56 6.20 -9.99 16.01
N ASP A 57 6.39 -9.14 17.02
CA ASP A 57 5.32 -8.79 17.95
C ASP A 57 4.15 -8.09 17.23
N SER A 58 2.93 -8.38 17.67
CA SER A 58 1.71 -7.69 17.21
C SER A 58 1.46 -6.45 18.05
N GLU A 59 1.18 -5.33 17.38
CA GLU A 59 0.70 -4.12 18.05
C GLU A 59 -0.78 -3.84 17.72
N PHE A 60 -1.24 -4.38 16.60
CA PHE A 60 -2.60 -4.31 16.10
C PHE A 60 -3.23 -5.70 16.11
N ASN A 61 -4.55 -5.75 16.14
CA ASN A 61 -5.26 -6.98 15.85
C ASN A 61 -5.25 -7.19 14.33
N PRO A 62 -4.72 -8.29 13.79
CA PRO A 62 -4.77 -8.57 12.34
C PRO A 62 -6.19 -8.56 11.78
N ASP A 63 -7.20 -8.91 12.58
CA ASP A 63 -8.61 -8.87 12.18
C ASP A 63 -9.17 -7.44 12.04
N ASP A 64 -8.48 -6.44 12.57
CA ASP A 64 -8.80 -5.01 12.37
C ASP A 64 -8.12 -4.43 11.11
N ILE A 65 -7.52 -5.28 10.26
CA ILE A 65 -6.96 -4.92 8.96
C ILE A 65 -7.86 -5.45 7.84
N PHE A 66 -8.53 -4.54 7.15
CA PHE A 66 -9.57 -4.85 6.17
C PHE A 66 -9.06 -4.63 4.74
N LEU A 67 -9.42 -5.57 3.86
CA LEU A 67 -9.34 -5.37 2.42
C LEU A 67 -10.30 -4.24 2.02
N VAL A 68 -9.85 -3.33 1.16
CA VAL A 68 -10.69 -2.28 0.59
C VAL A 68 -11.55 -2.87 -0.52
N ASP A 69 -12.85 -2.94 -0.28
CA ASP A 69 -13.84 -3.51 -1.20
C ASP A 69 -14.97 -2.53 -1.57
N PHE A 70 -14.99 -1.33 -0.97
CA PHE A 70 -15.94 -0.27 -1.31
C PHE A 70 -15.35 1.13 -1.21
N HIS A 71 -16.06 2.08 -1.84
CA HIS A 71 -15.61 3.46 -2.04
C HIS A 71 -15.15 4.19 -0.76
N ARG A 72 -15.88 4.07 0.35
CA ARG A 72 -15.49 4.75 1.62
C ARG A 72 -14.15 4.23 2.16
N LEU A 73 -13.82 2.95 1.97
CA LEU A 73 -12.49 2.45 2.33
C LEU A 73 -11.42 2.93 1.34
N THR A 74 -11.73 3.09 0.05
CA THR A 74 -10.81 3.71 -0.93
C THR A 74 -10.49 5.16 -0.56
N ILE A 75 -11.48 5.93 -0.08
CA ILE A 75 -11.25 7.29 0.45
C ILE A 75 -10.33 7.22 1.68
N MET A 76 -10.61 6.35 2.66
CA MET A 76 -9.78 6.22 3.87
C MET A 76 -8.35 5.84 3.53
N PHE A 77 -8.16 4.90 2.61
CA PHE A 77 -6.87 4.54 2.05
C PHE A 77 -6.16 5.79 1.49
N SER A 78 -6.82 6.54 0.62
CA SER A 78 -6.24 7.74 -0.02
C SER A 78 -5.86 8.84 0.99
N ILE A 79 -6.67 9.04 2.03
CA ILE A 79 -6.39 9.98 3.13
C ILE A 79 -5.19 9.54 3.97
N LEU A 80 -5.06 8.24 4.25
CA LEU A 80 -3.91 7.71 4.98
C LEU A 80 -2.64 7.83 4.15
N GLN A 81 -2.70 7.45 2.87
CA GLN A 81 -1.59 7.58 1.93
C GLN A 81 -1.09 9.03 1.86
N SER A 82 -2.00 10.01 1.76
CA SER A 82 -1.61 11.42 1.65
C SER A 82 -0.83 11.94 2.87
N GLN A 83 -0.90 11.29 4.03
CA GLN A 83 -0.10 11.67 5.20
C GLN A 83 1.41 11.50 5.00
N ARG A 84 1.85 10.78 3.95
CA ARG A 84 3.27 10.69 3.57
C ARG A 84 3.84 12.01 3.05
N TRP A 85 3.01 13.00 2.72
CA TRP A 85 3.42 14.32 2.26
C TRP A 85 3.19 15.39 3.32
N GLU A 86 4.05 16.41 3.38
CA GLU A 86 3.92 17.49 4.38
C GLU A 86 2.98 18.60 3.91
N GLN A 87 3.08 18.99 2.64
CA GLN A 87 2.36 20.14 2.08
C GLN A 87 0.90 19.79 1.82
N GLN A 88 -0.03 20.60 2.32
CA GLN A 88 -1.48 20.35 2.15
C GLN A 88 -1.87 20.22 0.68
N TYR A 89 -1.28 21.06 -0.19
CA TYR A 89 -1.51 20.98 -1.63
C TYR A 89 -1.15 19.59 -2.19
N ASP A 90 0.02 19.06 -1.84
CA ASP A 90 0.43 17.72 -2.28
C ASP A 90 -0.50 16.64 -1.72
N LYS A 91 -0.96 16.79 -0.47
CA LYS A 91 -1.95 15.87 0.12
C LYS A 91 -3.24 15.83 -0.68
N ASP A 92 -3.77 16.99 -1.04
CA ASP A 92 -5.02 17.11 -1.80
C ASP A 92 -4.86 16.46 -3.19
N MET A 93 -3.75 16.72 -3.88
CA MET A 93 -3.46 16.10 -5.18
C MET A 93 -3.34 14.58 -5.08
N ILE A 94 -2.71 14.05 -4.02
CA ILE A 94 -2.60 12.61 -3.79
C ILE A 94 -3.97 11.98 -3.52
N ILE A 95 -4.85 12.66 -2.76
CA ILE A 95 -6.21 12.18 -2.53
C ILE A 95 -6.98 12.13 -3.86
N GLU A 96 -6.94 13.20 -4.66
CA GLU A 96 -7.62 13.24 -5.97
C GLU A 96 -7.11 12.17 -6.94
N TYR A 97 -5.81 11.85 -6.90
CA TYR A 97 -5.22 10.80 -7.71
C TYR A 97 -5.60 9.39 -7.23
N LEU A 98 -5.41 9.07 -5.95
CA LEU A 98 -5.65 7.71 -5.43
C LEU A 98 -7.14 7.37 -5.30
N THR A 99 -8.02 8.36 -5.24
CA THR A 99 -9.47 8.11 -5.30
C THR A 99 -9.95 7.67 -6.69
N GLN A 100 -9.11 7.79 -7.73
CA GLN A 100 -9.38 7.22 -9.06
C GLN A 100 -9.12 5.70 -9.11
N ILE A 101 -8.61 5.07 -8.04
CA ILE A 101 -8.35 3.63 -8.04
C ILE A 101 -9.64 2.86 -8.32
N ILE A 102 -9.60 2.08 -9.40
CA ILE A 102 -10.56 1.02 -9.69
C ILE A 102 -10.03 -0.26 -9.05
N LEU A 103 -10.78 -0.80 -8.09
CA LEU A 103 -10.38 -1.99 -7.34
C LEU A 103 -10.25 -3.20 -8.27
N THR A 104 -9.16 -3.95 -8.09
CA THR A 104 -8.84 -5.16 -8.86
C THR A 104 -8.23 -6.21 -7.92
N PRO A 105 -8.48 -7.52 -8.15
CA PRO A 105 -7.86 -8.57 -7.34
C PRO A 105 -6.33 -8.65 -7.48
N ASP A 106 -5.73 -8.03 -8.50
CA ASP A 106 -4.29 -8.05 -8.72
C ASP A 106 -3.51 -7.17 -7.73
N PHE A 107 -4.15 -6.11 -7.24
CA PHE A 107 -3.56 -5.13 -6.33
C PHE A 107 -4.56 -4.81 -5.23
N GLU A 108 -4.37 -5.49 -4.11
CA GLU A 108 -5.24 -5.41 -2.95
C GLU A 108 -4.83 -4.22 -2.09
N LEU A 109 -5.78 -3.34 -1.77
CA LEU A 109 -5.54 -2.26 -0.80
C LEU A 109 -6.00 -2.72 0.57
N TYR A 110 -5.23 -2.40 1.60
CA TYR A 110 -5.59 -2.71 2.99
C TYR A 110 -5.64 -1.43 3.82
N VAL A 111 -6.60 -1.37 4.75
CA VAL A 111 -6.72 -0.32 5.77
C VAL A 111 -6.84 -0.97 7.14
N GLY A 112 -5.94 -0.61 8.05
CA GLY A 112 -5.95 -1.03 9.44
C GLY A 112 -6.61 -0.03 10.36
N PHE A 113 -7.28 -0.54 11.38
CA PHE A 113 -7.95 0.23 12.40
C PHE A 113 -7.39 -0.08 13.80
N LYS A 114 -7.44 0.93 14.67
CA LYS A 114 -7.21 0.77 16.11
C LYS A 114 -8.25 1.59 16.84
N SER A 115 -9.06 0.92 17.66
CA SER A 115 -10.16 1.55 18.40
C SER A 115 -11.13 2.34 17.50
N GLY A 116 -11.44 1.81 16.31
CA GLY A 116 -12.36 2.42 15.35
C GLY A 116 -11.78 3.57 14.51
N VAL A 117 -10.51 3.90 14.68
CA VAL A 117 -9.81 4.93 13.89
C VAL A 117 -8.88 4.25 12.88
N SER A 118 -8.89 4.71 11.63
CA SER A 118 -7.98 4.23 10.59
C SER A 118 -6.56 4.74 10.87
N ILE A 119 -5.60 3.82 10.97
CA ILE A 119 -4.23 4.11 11.44
C ILE A 119 -3.13 3.67 10.48
N GLY A 120 -3.46 2.82 9.50
CA GLY A 120 -2.49 2.23 8.59
C GLY A 120 -3.12 1.87 7.26
N ALA A 121 -2.37 1.98 6.18
CA ALA A 121 -2.75 1.57 4.84
C ALA A 121 -1.55 0.97 4.11
N ALA A 122 -1.80 0.03 3.20
CA ALA A 122 -0.78 -0.56 2.33
C ALA A 122 -1.41 -1.10 1.05
N ILE A 123 -0.57 -1.31 0.04
CA ILE A 123 -0.90 -2.05 -1.17
C ILE A 123 -0.21 -3.41 -1.11
N VAL A 124 -0.95 -4.47 -1.44
CA VAL A 124 -0.46 -5.84 -1.50
C VAL A 124 -0.67 -6.39 -2.90
N SER A 125 0.35 -7.06 -3.44
CA SER A 125 0.22 -7.81 -4.69
C SER A 125 1.06 -9.07 -4.67
N HIS A 126 0.73 -10.01 -5.56
CA HIS A 126 1.40 -11.30 -5.64
C HIS A 126 1.93 -11.55 -7.05
N LEU A 127 3.19 -11.98 -7.14
CA LEU A 127 3.80 -12.36 -8.41
C LEU A 127 4.81 -13.48 -8.21
N GLU A 128 4.60 -14.59 -8.92
CA GLU A 128 5.54 -15.71 -9.05
C GLU A 128 6.20 -16.15 -7.73
N GLY A 129 5.39 -16.37 -6.69
CA GLY A 129 5.89 -16.81 -5.38
C GLY A 129 6.35 -15.69 -4.45
N ASN A 130 6.16 -14.42 -4.82
CA ASN A 130 6.50 -13.27 -3.99
C ASN A 130 5.24 -12.48 -3.59
N THR A 131 5.17 -12.07 -2.33
CA THR A 131 4.22 -11.05 -1.86
C THR A 131 4.93 -9.70 -1.82
N LEU A 132 4.41 -8.69 -2.50
CA LEU A 132 4.85 -7.30 -2.34
C LEU A 132 3.91 -6.61 -1.36
N ILE A 133 4.46 -6.04 -0.29
CA ILE A 133 3.78 -5.10 0.60
C ILE A 133 4.42 -3.73 0.35
N SER A 134 3.68 -2.84 -0.32
CA SER A 134 4.18 -1.51 -0.68
C SER A 134 3.34 -0.39 -0.12
N ASP A 135 3.81 0.84 -0.31
CA ASP A 135 3.01 2.03 -0.08
C ASP A 135 2.51 2.15 1.36
N VAL A 136 3.27 1.64 2.33
CA VAL A 136 2.86 1.60 3.73
C VAL A 136 2.80 3.01 4.33
N ALA A 137 1.58 3.47 4.61
CA ALA A 137 1.33 4.70 5.36
C ALA A 137 0.76 4.37 6.74
N VAL A 138 1.25 5.04 7.77
CA VAL A 138 0.76 4.91 9.14
C VAL A 138 0.60 6.28 9.78
N SER A 139 -0.32 6.40 10.74
CA SER A 139 -0.59 7.67 11.44
C SER A 139 0.60 8.16 12.26
N GLU A 140 1.43 7.24 12.76
CA GLU A 140 2.68 7.53 13.46
C GLU A 140 3.78 6.59 12.94
N SER A 141 4.96 7.12 12.66
CA SER A 141 6.07 6.35 12.06
C SER A 141 6.47 5.12 12.86
N LYS A 142 6.31 5.15 14.20
CA LYS A 142 6.58 4.01 15.10
C LYS A 142 5.74 2.77 14.78
N TYR A 143 4.56 2.94 14.16
CA TYR A 143 3.64 1.85 13.83
C TYR A 143 3.99 1.13 12.52
N LYS A 144 4.95 1.63 11.74
CA LYS A 144 5.19 1.11 10.38
C LYS A 144 5.57 -0.38 10.39
N SER A 145 6.53 -0.76 11.22
CA SER A 145 7.01 -2.14 11.30
C SER A 145 5.96 -3.09 11.87
N SER A 146 5.24 -2.68 12.92
CA SER A 146 4.17 -3.49 13.51
C SER A 146 2.99 -3.64 12.56
N PHE A 147 2.61 -2.59 11.83
CA PHE A 147 1.55 -2.67 10.82
C PHE A 147 1.89 -3.65 9.69
N VAL A 148 3.13 -3.66 9.20
CA VAL A 148 3.57 -4.62 8.17
C VAL A 148 3.53 -6.06 8.71
N ALA A 149 3.97 -6.29 9.94
CA ALA A 149 3.91 -7.61 10.58
C ALA A 149 2.47 -8.09 10.78
N ASP A 150 1.57 -7.22 11.26
CA ASP A 150 0.17 -7.56 11.49
C ASP A 150 -0.59 -7.76 10.17
N LEU A 151 -0.27 -6.99 9.11
CA LEU A 151 -0.76 -7.23 7.76
C LEU A 151 -0.28 -8.58 7.22
N ALA A 152 1.00 -8.94 7.43
CA ALA A 152 1.50 -10.25 7.03
C ALA A 152 0.76 -11.38 7.75
N LYS A 153 0.49 -11.25 9.06
CA LYS A 153 -0.33 -12.21 9.81
C LYS A 153 -1.74 -12.31 9.25
N ARG A 154 -2.37 -11.19 8.90
CA ARG A 154 -3.68 -11.17 8.23
C ARG A 154 -3.65 -11.91 6.89
N LEU A 155 -2.65 -11.65 6.06
CA LEU A 155 -2.48 -12.36 4.78
C LEU A 155 -2.23 -13.85 4.98
N SER A 156 -1.52 -14.23 6.04
CA SER A 156 -1.25 -15.63 6.38
C SER A 156 -2.51 -16.38 6.81
N THR A 157 -3.40 -15.76 7.60
CA THR A 157 -4.70 -16.37 7.96
C THR A 157 -5.61 -16.56 6.74
N GLU A 158 -5.48 -15.70 5.74
CA GLU A 158 -6.14 -15.83 4.43
C GLU A 158 -5.41 -16.78 3.45
N GLN A 159 -4.28 -17.38 3.85
CA GLN A 159 -3.43 -18.22 2.99
C GLN A 159 -2.88 -17.51 1.74
N LYS A 160 -2.73 -16.18 1.79
CA LYS A 160 -2.19 -15.34 0.72
C LYS A 160 -0.72 -15.00 0.88
N LEU A 161 -0.18 -15.08 2.10
CA LEU A 161 1.22 -14.73 2.35
C LEU A 161 2.17 -15.80 1.78
N LEU A 162 3.05 -15.40 0.85
CA LEU A 162 4.04 -16.25 0.22
C LEU A 162 5.37 -16.21 0.98
N ASP A 163 6.24 -17.19 0.75
CA ASP A 163 7.50 -17.37 1.51
C ASP A 163 8.47 -16.18 1.39
N SER A 164 8.51 -15.57 0.21
CA SER A 164 9.35 -14.41 -0.10
C SER A 164 8.48 -13.15 -0.08
N VAL A 165 8.78 -12.24 0.85
CA VAL A 165 8.04 -10.98 1.01
C VAL A 165 8.96 -9.80 0.68
N VAL A 166 8.53 -8.97 -0.26
CA VAL A 166 9.18 -7.71 -0.61
C VAL A 166 8.45 -6.58 0.11
N ILE A 167 9.18 -5.75 0.85
CA ILE A 167 8.62 -4.61 1.59
C ILE A 167 9.21 -3.32 1.03
N GLU A 168 8.34 -2.38 0.66
CA GLU A 168 8.71 -1.01 0.32
C GLU A 168 8.83 -0.15 1.60
N ASN A 169 9.98 0.49 1.77
CA ASN A 169 10.31 1.38 2.88
C ASN A 169 10.32 2.84 2.45
#